data_AF-A0A6N8UP09-F1
#
_entry.id   AF-A0A6N8UP09-F1
#
_cell.length_a   1.000
_cell.length_b   1.000
_cell.length_c   1.000
_cell.angle_alpha   90.00
_cell.angle_beta   90.00
_cell.angle_gamma   90.00
#
_symmetry.space_group_name_H-M   'P 1'
#
loop_
_entity.id
_entity.type
_entity.pdbx_description
1 polymer ?
#
loop_
_entity_poly.entity_id
_entity_poly.type
_entity_poly.pdbx_seq_one_letter_code
_entity_poly.pdbx_strand_id
1 'polypeptide(L)' 'MNEDTSEHYDHKLDTCGLNCPEPLMIVRNKVREMNAGERLLILATDPSTHRDFAN' A
#
# COMPACT_ATOMS: atom_id res chain seq x y z
N MET A 1 -20.58 -19.90 -8.70
CA MET A 1 -19.17 -19.60 -8.40
C MET A 1 -18.85 -18.32 -9.15
N ASN A 2 -18.94 -17.17 -8.48
CA ASN A 2 -18.61 -15.89 -9.12
C ASN A 2 -17.40 -15.33 -8.37
N GLU A 3 -16.22 -15.73 -8.83
CA GLU A 3 -14.95 -15.10 -8.50
C GLU A 3 -14.83 -13.85 -9.34
N ASP A 4 -15.29 -12.72 -8.82
CA ASP A 4 -15.09 -11.41 -9.45
C ASP A 4 -14.77 -10.38 -8.37
N THR A 5 -13.70 -10.62 -7.64
CA THR A 5 -13.03 -9.58 -6.84
C THR A 5 -11.95 -8.95 -7.73
N SER A 6 -12.37 -8.24 -8.76
CA SER A 6 -11.52 -7.23 -9.42
C SER A 6 -11.27 -6.13 -8.38
N GLU A 7 -10.34 -6.36 -7.46
CA GLU A 7 -9.69 -5.33 -6.66
C GLU A 7 -9.01 -4.36 -7.64
N HIS A 8 -9.78 -3.37 -8.12
CA HIS A 8 -9.25 -2.32 -8.98
C HIS A 8 -8.38 -1.43 -8.09
N TYR A 9 -7.11 -1.30 -8.46
CA TYR A 9 -6.18 -0.37 -7.84
C TYR A 9 -5.67 0.57 -8.93
N ASP A 10 -5.68 1.86 -8.66
CA ASP A 10 -5.19 2.90 -9.57
C ASP A 10 -3.67 2.99 -9.49
N HIS A 11 -3.10 2.64 -8.33
CA HIS A 11 -1.68 2.69 -8.06
C HIS A 11 -1.22 1.40 -7.39
N LYS A 12 0.02 0.98 -7.69
CA LYS A 12 0.69 -0.14 -7.03
C LYS A 12 2.05 0.29 -6.53
N LEU A 13 2.36 -0.05 -5.28
CA LEU A 13 3.64 0.23 -4.65
C LEU A 13 4.22 -1.07 -4.08
N ASP A 14 5.43 -1.38 -4.49
CA ASP A 14 6.19 -2.51 -3.95
C ASP A 14 7.25 -1.98 -2.98
N THR A 15 7.12 -2.37 -1.73
CA THR A 15 8.03 -2.03 -0.62
C THR A 15 8.59 -3.30 0.02
N CYS A 16 8.53 -4.45 -0.67
CA CYS A 16 9.12 -5.69 -0.21
C CYS A 16 10.64 -5.51 -0.03
N GLY A 17 11.16 -5.97 1.11
CA GLY A 17 12.59 -5.83 1.47
C GLY A 17 13.00 -4.50 2.12
N LEU A 18 12.06 -3.54 2.27
CA LEU A 18 12.30 -2.32 3.04
C LEU A 18 11.81 -2.49 4.48
N ASN A 19 12.54 -1.93 5.44
CA ASN A 19 12.19 -1.94 6.86
C ASN A 19 11.74 -0.54 7.31
N CYS A 20 10.86 -0.47 8.30
CA CYS A 20 10.40 0.79 8.89
C CYS A 20 11.60 1.68 9.29
N PRO A 21 11.60 2.99 8.95
CA PRO A 21 10.48 3.83 8.49
C PRO A 21 10.37 4.05 6.97
N GLU A 22 11.23 3.44 6.17
CA GLU A 22 11.34 3.75 4.73
C GLU A 22 10.05 3.46 3.93
N PRO A 23 9.34 2.32 4.11
CA PRO A 23 8.08 2.04 3.41
C PRO A 23 7.00 3.08 3.68
N LEU A 24 6.91 3.54 4.93
CA LEU A 24 5.88 4.47 5.39
C LEU A 24 6.03 5.83 4.71
N MET A 25 7.28 6.28 4.51
CA MET A 25 7.57 7.53 3.83
C MET A 25 7.17 7.47 2.36
N ILE A 26 7.48 6.37 1.67
CA ILE A 26 7.15 6.19 0.25
C ILE A 26 5.62 6.15 0.06
N VAL A 27 4.91 5.40 0.91
CA VAL A 27 3.44 5.35 0.88
C VAL A 27 2.84 6.72 1.15
N ARG A 28 3.31 7.44 2.18
CA ARG A 28 2.80 8.80 2.49
C ARG A 28 3.00 9.78 1.35
N ASN A 29 4.16 9.73 0.69
CA ASN A 29 4.42 10.58 -0.47
C ASN A 29 3.47 10.24 -1.61
N LYS A 30 3.26 8.95 -1.90
CA LYS A 30 2.34 8.53 -2.95
C LYS A 30 0.89 8.93 -2.64
N VAL A 31 0.44 8.74 -1.41
CA VAL A 31 -0.91 9.14 -0.95
C VAL A 31 -1.13 10.65 -1.08
N ARG A 32 -0.09 11.49 -0.89
CA ARG A 32 -0.20 12.94 -1.10
C ARG A 32 -0.37 13.34 -2.57
N GLU A 33 0.15 12.53 -3.48
CA GLU A 33 0.00 12.74 -4.92
C GLU A 33 -1.32 12.18 -5.47
N MET A 34 -1.97 11.30 -4.71
CA MET A 34 -3.21 10.64 -5.12
C MET A 34 -4.42 11.56 -4.97
N ASN A 35 -5.37 11.37 -5.87
CA ASN A 35 -6.66 12.02 -5.81
C ASN A 35 -7.62 11.25 -4.91
N ALA A 36 -8.63 11.95 -4.37
CA ALA A 36 -9.69 11.32 -3.60
C ALA A 36 -10.45 10.29 -4.46
N GLY A 37 -10.59 9.07 -3.93
CA GLY A 37 -11.24 7.96 -4.62
C GLY A 37 -10.29 6.99 -5.32
N GLU A 38 -9.00 7.34 -5.45
CA GLU A 38 -7.98 6.44 -5.99
C GLU A 38 -7.57 5.38 -4.94
N ARG A 39 -7.32 4.16 -5.41
CA ARG A 39 -6.94 3.00 -4.60
C ARG A 39 -5.46 2.67 -4.81
N LEU A 40 -4.70 2.57 -3.73
CA LEU A 40 -3.28 2.20 -3.74
C LEU A 40 -3.09 0.78 -3.18
N LEU A 41 -2.59 -0.13 -4.01
CA LEU A 41 -2.15 -1.45 -3.60
C LEU A 41 -0.71 -1.37 -3.08
N ILE A 42 -0.47 -1.78 -1.84
CA ILE A 42 0.86 -1.79 -1.22
C ILE A 42 1.28 -3.24 -0.98
N LEU A 43 2.43 -3.63 -1.51
CA LEU A 43 3.08 -4.91 -1.20
C LEU A 43 4.22 -4.64 -0.20
N ALA A 44 4.17 -5.29 0.94
CA ALA A 44 5.20 -5.20 1.98
C ALA A 44 5.43 -6.59 2.59
N THR A 45 6.69 -6.93 2.83
CA THR A 45 7.10 -8.22 3.44
C THR A 45 7.47 -8.09 4.91
N ASP A 46 7.59 -6.87 5.42
CA ASP A 46 8.01 -6.62 6.78
C ASP A 46 6.81 -6.72 7.76
N PRO A 47 6.91 -7.54 8.82
CA PRO A 47 5.83 -7.68 9.81
C PRO A 47 5.60 -6.40 10.62
N SER A 48 6.55 -5.45 10.66
CA SER A 48 6.34 -4.16 11.34
C SER A 48 5.41 -3.23 10.55
N THR A 49 5.46 -3.30 9.21
CA THR A 49 4.58 -2.56 8.30
C THR A 49 3.10 -2.90 8.53
N HIS A 50 2.78 -4.16 8.84
CA HIS A 50 1.40 -4.55 9.21
C HIS A 50 0.88 -3.84 10.46
N ARG A 51 1.74 -3.56 11.45
CA ARG A 51 1.35 -2.84 12.67
C ARG A 51 1.16 -1.35 12.42
N ASP A 52 2.01 -0.76 11.58
CA ASP A 52 1.95 0.67 11.27
C ASP A 52 0.70 1.05 10.43
N PHE A 53 0.17 0.12 9.63
CA PHE A 53 -1.08 0.32 8.89
C PHE A 53 -2.36 -0.07 9.67
N ALA A 54 -2.24 -0.80 10.79
CA ALA A 54 -3.38 -1.32 11.56
C ALA A 54 -3.79 -0.45 12.76
N ASN A 55 -2.97 0.53 13.13
CA ASN A 55 -3.27 1.52 14.18
C ASN A 55 -3.74 2.85 13.58
#